data_AF-A0A3D6BV51-F1
#
_entry.id   AF-A0A3D6BV51-F1
#
_cell.length_a   1.000
_cell.length_b   1.000
_cell.length_c   1.000
_cell.angle_alpha   90.00
_cell.angle_beta   90.00
_cell.angle_gamma   90.00
#
_symmetry.space_group_name_H-M   'P 1'
#
loop_
_entity.id
_entity.type
_entity.pdbx_description
1 polymer ?
#
loop_
_entity_poly.entity_id
_entity_poly.type
_entity_poly.pdbx_seq_one_letter_code
_entity_poly.pdbx_strand_id
1 'polypeptide(L)'
;MDNILQITDTFIEENTLFPELISELKQSFSNNEVLVPLRHHHDFPNPEVNSDSTLLLMPAWKPSDIAGVKIVTVSPENSRYHLPAIQGTYIYFDALKGTIKAIIEAKALTVKRTAAASALASSFLSREDSNALLMIGTGALSINLIKAHAAVRPIETVY
;
A
#
# COMPACT_ATOMS: atom_id res chain seq x y z
N MET A 1 7.78 -9.49 -26.85
CA MET A 1 6.85 -8.95 -25.84
C MET A 1 7.35 -7.56 -25.51
N ASP A 2 6.48 -6.55 -25.58
CA ASP A 2 6.87 -5.19 -25.19
C ASP A 2 7.41 -5.18 -23.76
N ASN A 3 8.39 -4.32 -23.50
CA ASN A 3 9.00 -4.20 -22.18
C ASN A 3 7.94 -3.65 -21.20
N ILE A 4 7.41 -4.50 -20.32
CA ILE A 4 6.42 -4.09 -19.32
C ILE A 4 7.06 -3.08 -18.38
N LEU A 5 6.41 -1.93 -18.19
CA LEU A 5 6.89 -0.87 -17.31
C LEU A 5 7.07 -1.40 -15.88
N GLN A 6 8.26 -1.20 -15.31
CA GLN A 6 8.58 -1.50 -13.92
C GLN A 6 8.63 -0.21 -13.13
N ILE A 7 7.82 -0.11 -12.08
CA ILE A 7 7.77 1.05 -11.18
C ILE A 7 8.44 0.67 -9.86
N THR A 8 9.57 1.29 -9.57
CA THR A 8 10.42 0.97 -8.42
C THR A 8 9.95 1.67 -7.15
N ASP A 9 10.42 1.17 -5.99
CA ASP A 9 10.20 1.82 -4.69
C ASP A 9 10.64 3.30 -4.73
N THR A 10 11.83 3.59 -5.27
CA THR A 10 12.37 4.96 -5.39
C THR A 10 11.44 5.87 -6.20
N PHE A 11 10.96 5.39 -7.35
CA PHE A 11 10.03 6.17 -8.17
C PHE A 11 8.76 6.52 -7.39
N ILE A 12 8.20 5.57 -6.65
CA ILE A 12 7.00 5.78 -5.83
C ILE A 12 7.28 6.79 -4.73
N GLU A 13 8.42 6.67 -4.05
CA GLU A 13 8.79 7.57 -2.95
C GLU A 13 8.91 9.02 -3.40
N GLU A 14 9.54 9.25 -4.55
CA GLU A 14 9.81 10.56 -5.15
C GLU A 14 8.59 11.20 -5.82
N ASN A 15 7.71 10.39 -6.44
CA ASN A 15 6.63 10.90 -7.29
C ASN A 15 5.23 10.79 -6.66
N THR A 16 5.11 10.24 -5.44
CA THR A 16 3.80 10.12 -4.76
C THR A 16 3.70 11.11 -3.60
N LEU A 17 3.03 12.24 -3.82
CA LEU A 17 2.81 13.28 -2.82
C LEU A 17 1.58 12.98 -1.96
N PHE A 18 1.67 13.22 -0.65
CA PHE A 18 0.58 12.90 0.29
C PHE A 18 -0.70 13.70 0.04
N PRO A 19 -0.69 15.02 -0.20
CA PRO A 19 -1.93 15.76 -0.48
C PRO A 19 -2.71 15.19 -1.67
N GLU A 20 -2.00 14.84 -2.75
CA GLU A 20 -2.59 14.26 -3.96
C GLU A 20 -3.15 12.86 -3.70
N LEU A 21 -2.36 11.99 -3.07
CA LEU A 21 -2.81 10.64 -2.74
C LEU A 21 -3.99 10.63 -1.76
N ILE A 22 -4.01 11.53 -0.78
CA ILE A 22 -5.13 11.67 0.16
C ILE A 22 -6.39 12.16 -0.57
N SER A 23 -6.24 13.13 -1.48
CA SER A 23 -7.35 13.61 -2.31
C SER A 23 -7.91 12.49 -3.19
N GLU A 24 -7.05 11.71 -3.84
CA GLU A 24 -7.45 10.58 -4.69
C GLU A 24 -8.17 9.50 -3.87
N LEU A 25 -7.64 9.14 -2.69
CA LEU A 25 -8.31 8.20 -1.79
C LEU A 25 -9.67 8.72 -1.31
N LYS A 26 -9.79 10.03 -1.04
CA LYS A 26 -11.08 10.65 -0.65
C LYS A 26 -12.12 10.49 -1.76
N GLN A 27 -11.74 10.79 -3.00
CA GLN A 27 -12.62 10.63 -4.16
C GLN A 27 -13.00 9.17 -4.37
N SER A 28 -12.02 8.27 -4.43
CA SER A 28 -12.22 6.84 -4.63
C SER A 28 -13.09 6.18 -3.55
N PHE A 29 -12.91 6.53 -2.27
CA PHE A 29 -13.73 5.99 -1.17
C PHE A 29 -15.13 6.59 -1.07
N SER A 30 -15.41 7.72 -1.76
CA SER A 30 -16.71 8.39 -1.71
C SER A 30 -17.75 7.84 -2.69
N ASN A 31 -17.37 6.87 -3.54
CA ASN A 31 -18.25 6.27 -4.53
C ASN A 31 -18.03 4.75 -4.60
N ASN A 32 -18.87 4.07 -5.38
CA ASN A 32 -18.83 2.60 -5.54
C ASN A 32 -18.38 2.18 -6.95
N GLU A 33 -17.60 3.01 -7.65
CA GLU A 33 -17.10 2.68 -9.00
C GLU A 33 -16.01 1.60 -8.97
N VAL A 34 -15.28 1.49 -7.85
CA VAL A 34 -14.24 0.48 -7.65
C VAL A 34 -14.81 -0.71 -6.90
N LEU A 35 -14.72 -1.88 -7.53
CA LEU A 35 -15.07 -3.16 -6.93
C LEU A 35 -13.85 -3.76 -6.24
N VAL A 36 -14.02 -4.12 -4.97
CA VAL A 36 -12.96 -4.68 -4.12
C VAL A 36 -13.46 -5.96 -3.47
N PRO A 37 -13.24 -7.15 -4.07
CA PRO A 37 -13.60 -8.40 -3.43
C PRO A 37 -12.77 -8.65 -2.16
N LEU A 38 -13.21 -9.62 -1.37
CA LEU A 38 -12.43 -10.09 -0.22
C LEU A 38 -11.06 -10.58 -0.67
N ARG A 39 -10.01 -10.19 0.05
CA ARG A 39 -8.65 -10.69 -0.20
C ARG A 39 -8.61 -12.22 -0.08
N HIS A 40 -7.85 -12.86 -0.95
CA HIS A 40 -7.63 -14.30 -0.90
C HIS A 40 -6.45 -14.61 0.00
N HIS A 41 -6.59 -15.65 0.83
CA HIS A 41 -5.54 -16.21 1.66
C HIS A 41 -5.31 -17.66 1.24
N HIS A 42 -4.07 -17.99 0.92
CA HIS A 42 -3.66 -19.34 0.58
C HIS A 42 -2.42 -19.70 1.38
N ASP A 43 -2.62 -20.43 2.47
CA ASP A 43 -1.52 -20.99 3.25
C ASP A 43 -0.93 -22.18 2.51
N PHE A 44 0.39 -22.29 2.54
CA PHE A 44 1.13 -23.40 1.94
C PHE A 44 2.29 -23.83 2.83
N PRO A 45 2.52 -25.14 2.97
CA PRO A 45 3.56 -25.66 3.84
C PRO A 45 4.95 -25.33 3.31
N ASN A 46 5.87 -24.96 4.20
CA ASN A 46 7.29 -24.81 3.91
C ASN A 46 8.12 -25.73 4.84
N PRO A 47 8.29 -27.01 4.46
CA PRO A 47 8.88 -28.02 5.35
C PRO A 47 10.35 -27.75 5.71
N GLU A 48 11.12 -27.08 4.84
CA GLU A 48 12.54 -26.76 5.08
C GLU A 48 12.75 -25.84 6.28
N VAL A 49 11.75 -25.02 6.61
CA VAL A 49 11.80 -24.09 7.74
C VAL A 49 10.82 -24.43 8.85
N ASN A 50 10.08 -25.54 8.70
CA ASN A 50 9.10 -26.03 9.66
C ASN A 50 8.07 -24.95 10.08
N SER A 51 7.60 -24.18 9.10
CA SER A 51 6.62 -23.09 9.30
C SER A 51 5.85 -22.88 8.00
N ASP A 52 4.57 -22.52 8.08
CA ASP A 52 3.77 -22.27 6.89
C ASP A 52 4.03 -20.85 6.36
N SER A 53 3.91 -20.71 5.04
CA SER A 53 3.89 -19.42 4.36
C SER A 53 2.49 -19.11 3.86
N THR A 54 2.17 -17.84 3.66
CA THR A 54 0.86 -17.42 3.14
C THR A 54 1.03 -16.62 1.85
N LEU A 55 0.28 -16.97 0.80
CA LEU A 55 0.07 -16.16 -0.39
C LEU A 55 -1.23 -15.33 -0.22
N LEU A 56 -1.09 -14.02 -0.30
CA LEU A 56 -2.19 -13.06 -0.24
C LEU A 56 -2.42 -12.45 -1.63
N LEU A 57 -3.66 -12.50 -2.11
CA LEU A 57 -4.08 -11.82 -3.34
C LEU A 57 -5.13 -10.76 -2.99
N MET A 58 -4.87 -9.51 -3.36
CA MET A 58 -5.76 -8.38 -3.09
C MET A 58 -6.13 -7.70 -4.41
N PRO A 59 -7.08 -8.25 -5.19
CA PRO A 59 -7.51 -7.64 -6.44
C PRO A 59 -8.53 -6.51 -6.19
N ALA A 60 -8.54 -5.54 -7.08
CA ALA A 60 -9.55 -4.47 -7.17
C ALA A 60 -9.66 -3.98 -8.62
N TRP A 61 -10.83 -3.51 -9.02
CA TRP A 61 -11.03 -2.98 -10.38
C TRP A 61 -12.16 -1.97 -10.49
N LYS A 62 -11.99 -1.03 -11.41
CA LYS A 62 -13.07 -0.22 -11.97
C LYS A 62 -13.44 -0.81 -13.33
N PRO A 63 -14.69 -1.31 -13.51
CA PRO A 63 -15.10 -1.99 -14.75
C PRO A 63 -14.76 -1.17 -16.01
N SER A 64 -14.19 -1.84 -17.02
CA SER A 64 -13.83 -1.25 -18.33
C SER A 64 -12.79 -0.12 -18.30
N ASP A 65 -12.10 0.10 -17.18
CA ASP A 65 -11.10 1.16 -17.02
C ASP A 65 -9.77 0.60 -16.50
N ILE A 66 -9.70 0.31 -15.21
CA ILE A 66 -8.47 -0.13 -14.54
C ILE A 66 -8.70 -1.33 -13.65
N ALA A 67 -7.71 -2.22 -13.59
CA ALA A 67 -7.68 -3.31 -12.63
C ALA A 67 -6.28 -3.44 -12.03
N GLY A 68 -6.20 -4.05 -10.86
CA GLY A 68 -4.91 -4.42 -10.30
C GLY A 68 -5.02 -5.50 -9.23
N VAL A 69 -3.90 -6.15 -8.97
CA VAL A 69 -3.78 -7.13 -7.91
C VAL A 69 -2.48 -6.93 -7.17
N LYS A 70 -2.58 -6.78 -5.85
CA LYS A 70 -1.41 -6.91 -4.98
C LYS A 70 -1.20 -8.38 -4.66
N ILE A 71 -0.02 -8.88 -4.97
CA ILE A 71 0.42 -10.25 -4.70
C ILE A 71 1.49 -10.16 -3.62
N VAL A 72 1.24 -10.78 -2.47
CA VAL A 72 2.14 -10.73 -1.32
C VAL A 72 2.38 -12.14 -0.79
N THR A 73 3.63 -12.45 -0.49
CA THR A 73 3.98 -13.63 0.30
C THR A 73 4.38 -13.20 1.71
N VAL A 74 3.90 -13.96 2.69
CA VAL A 74 4.30 -13.86 4.09
C VAL A 74 5.03 -15.15 4.44
N SER A 75 6.33 -15.05 4.67
CA SER A 75 7.20 -16.16 5.05
C SER A 75 7.88 -15.81 6.38
N PRO A 76 7.33 -16.26 7.52
CA PRO A 76 7.79 -15.87 8.85
C PRO A 76 9.30 -16.10 9.07
N GLU A 77 9.82 -17.18 8.50
CA GLU A 77 11.19 -17.65 8.68
C GLU A 77 12.21 -17.02 7.71
N ASN A 78 11.83 -16.02 6.91
CA ASN A 78 12.74 -15.37 5.95
C ASN A 78 13.94 -14.66 6.61
N SER A 79 13.84 -14.33 7.90
CA SER A 79 14.94 -13.76 8.68
C SER A 79 16.18 -14.67 8.67
N ARG A 80 16.00 -15.99 8.59
CA ARG A 80 17.08 -16.98 8.47
C ARG A 80 17.90 -16.82 7.19
N TYR A 81 17.33 -16.20 6.17
CA TYR A 81 17.96 -15.91 4.88
C TYR A 81 18.35 -14.43 4.73
N HIS A 82 18.25 -13.63 5.79
CA HIS A 82 18.45 -12.17 5.74
C HIS A 82 17.47 -11.46 4.78
N LEU A 83 16.27 -12.04 4.60
CA LEU A 83 15.22 -11.49 3.75
C LEU A 83 14.05 -10.95 4.59
N PRO A 84 13.28 -9.97 4.08
CA PRO A 84 12.03 -9.55 4.72
C PRO A 84 11.01 -10.68 4.78
N ALA A 85 10.27 -10.77 5.89
CA ALA A 85 9.18 -11.72 6.05
C ALA A 85 8.02 -11.50 5.08
N ILE A 86 7.86 -10.26 4.59
CA ILE A 86 6.81 -9.88 3.65
C ILE A 86 7.48 -9.42 2.36
N GLN A 87 7.10 -10.05 1.25
CA GLN A 87 7.52 -9.64 -0.09
C GLN A 87 6.28 -9.49 -0.97
N GLY A 88 6.32 -8.62 -1.97
CA GLY A 88 5.18 -8.51 -2.86
C GLY A 88 5.39 -7.56 -4.02
N THR A 89 4.49 -7.67 -4.98
CA THR A 89 4.40 -6.80 -6.15
C THR A 89 2.93 -6.42 -6.38
N TYR A 90 2.72 -5.36 -7.14
CA TYR A 90 1.40 -4.98 -7.61
C TYR A 90 1.41 -4.99 -9.14
N ILE A 91 0.48 -5.73 -9.74
CA ILE A 91 0.31 -5.76 -11.18
C ILE A 91 -0.86 -4.85 -11.53
N TYR A 92 -0.62 -3.89 -12.42
CA TYR A 92 -1.59 -2.93 -12.91
C TYR A 92 -2.02 -3.29 -14.35
N PHE A 93 -3.32 -3.37 -14.59
CA PHE A 93 -3.90 -3.82 -15.85
C PHE A 93 -4.77 -2.74 -16.50
N ASP A 94 -4.82 -2.78 -17.82
CA ASP A 94 -5.92 -2.23 -18.61
C ASP A 94 -7.11 -3.20 -18.46
N ALA A 95 -8.18 -2.79 -17.77
CA ALA A 95 -9.33 -3.68 -17.53
C ALA A 95 -10.18 -3.90 -18.77
N LEU A 96 -10.06 -3.05 -19.78
CA LEU A 96 -10.75 -3.18 -21.05
C LEU A 96 -10.06 -4.21 -21.96
N LYS A 97 -8.73 -4.18 -22.02
CA LYS A 97 -7.92 -5.03 -22.93
C LYS A 97 -7.33 -6.27 -22.27
N GLY A 98 -7.27 -6.29 -20.93
CA GLY A 98 -6.63 -7.36 -20.16
C GLY A 98 -5.09 -7.34 -20.20
N THR A 99 -4.47 -6.32 -20.80
CA THR A 99 -3.01 -6.21 -20.90
C THR A 99 -2.40 -5.62 -19.63
N ILE A 100 -1.18 -6.05 -19.30
CA ILE A 100 -0.42 -5.47 -18.18
C ILE A 100 0.10 -4.09 -18.59
N LYS A 101 -0.22 -3.07 -17.80
CA LYS A 101 0.27 -1.70 -17.96
C LYS A 101 1.57 -1.47 -17.20
N ALA A 102 1.68 -2.02 -15.99
CA ALA A 102 2.89 -1.91 -15.18
C ALA A 102 2.96 -3.02 -14.13
N ILE A 103 4.18 -3.30 -13.69
CA ILE A 103 4.50 -4.04 -12.47
C ILE A 103 5.13 -3.03 -11.50
N ILE A 104 4.65 -3.01 -10.27
CA ILE A 104 4.91 -1.95 -9.29
C ILE A 104 5.42 -2.59 -8.00
N GLU A 105 6.47 -2.03 -7.43
CA GLU A 105 6.96 -2.46 -6.11
C GLU A 105 5.90 -2.25 -5.03
N ALA A 106 5.54 -3.32 -4.32
CA ALA A 106 4.43 -3.27 -3.38
C ALA A 106 4.80 -2.64 -2.04
N LYS A 107 6.10 -2.57 -1.71
CA LYS A 107 6.58 -2.11 -0.40
C LYS A 107 6.31 -0.61 -0.23
N ALA A 108 6.90 0.24 -1.08
CA ALA A 108 6.67 1.69 -1.01
C ALA A 108 5.19 2.03 -1.23
N LEU A 109 4.54 1.36 -2.19
CA LEU A 109 3.11 1.55 -2.45
C LEU A 109 2.26 1.25 -1.20
N THR A 110 2.52 0.12 -0.53
CA THR A 110 1.79 -0.27 0.69
C THR A 110 2.00 0.73 1.80
N VAL A 111 3.21 1.22 2.00
CA VAL A 111 3.52 2.20 3.05
C VAL A 111 2.82 3.54 2.78
N LYS A 112 2.95 4.09 1.55
CA LYS A 112 2.33 5.36 1.15
C LYS A 112 0.81 5.33 1.29
N ARG A 113 0.13 4.31 0.70
CA ARG A 113 -1.34 4.22 0.75
C ARG A 113 -1.88 3.98 2.15
N THR A 114 -1.14 3.25 3.00
CA THR A 114 -1.56 3.01 4.39
C THR A 114 -1.50 4.30 5.20
N ALA A 115 -0.41 5.05 5.06
CA ALA A 115 -0.26 6.34 5.72
C ALA A 115 -1.29 7.37 5.22
N ALA A 116 -1.51 7.44 3.91
CA ALA A 116 -2.51 8.34 3.32
C ALA A 116 -3.94 8.01 3.76
N ALA A 117 -4.32 6.73 3.82
CA ALA A 117 -5.64 6.33 4.33
C ALA A 117 -5.82 6.71 5.81
N SER A 118 -4.76 6.56 6.64
CA SER A 118 -4.78 6.98 8.04
C SER A 118 -4.92 8.50 8.19
N ALA A 119 -4.17 9.27 7.39
CA ALA A 119 -4.26 10.73 7.37
C ALA A 119 -5.62 11.22 6.86
N LEU A 120 -6.19 10.57 5.84
CA LEU A 120 -7.55 10.85 5.37
C LEU A 120 -8.56 10.67 6.50
N ALA A 121 -8.51 9.55 7.24
CA ALA A 121 -9.37 9.35 8.39
C ALA A 121 -9.17 10.44 9.46
N SER A 122 -7.91 10.77 9.76
CA SER A 122 -7.55 11.86 10.70
C SER A 122 -8.14 13.20 10.27
N SER A 123 -8.21 13.47 8.96
CA SER A 123 -8.79 14.72 8.44
C SER A 123 -10.26 14.92 8.81
N PHE A 124 -11.01 13.84 9.05
CA PHE A 124 -12.40 13.88 9.51
C PHE A 124 -12.56 13.78 11.03
N LEU A 125 -11.63 13.09 11.70
CA LEU A 125 -11.82 12.64 13.09
C LEU A 125 -10.98 13.41 14.12
N SER A 126 -9.86 14.00 13.73
CA SER A 126 -9.02 14.80 14.62
C SER A 126 -9.39 16.28 14.54
N ARG A 127 -9.11 17.05 15.60
CA ARG A 127 -9.31 18.50 15.58
C ARG A 127 -8.43 19.14 14.52
N GLU A 128 -8.95 20.14 13.81
CA GLU A 128 -8.24 20.86 12.75
C GLU A 128 -6.94 21.52 13.25
N ASP A 129 -6.90 21.91 14.52
CA ASP A 129 -5.79 22.55 15.22
C ASP A 129 -4.81 21.58 15.90
N SER A 130 -4.93 20.27 15.66
CA SER A 130 -4.02 19.28 16.25
C SER A 130 -2.59 19.52 15.76
N ASN A 131 -1.70 19.91 16.68
CA ASN A 131 -0.30 20.26 16.38
C ASN A 131 0.75 19.30 16.96
N ALA A 132 0.32 18.28 17.70
CA ALA A 132 1.18 17.25 18.27
C ALA A 132 0.70 15.86 17.84
N LEU A 133 1.65 14.99 17.46
CA LEU A 133 1.41 13.59 17.10
C LEU A 133 2.25 12.66 17.98
N LEU A 134 1.63 11.66 18.60
CA LEU A 134 2.34 10.57 19.27
C LEU A 134 2.47 9.38 18.31
N MET A 135 3.70 8.94 18.05
CA MET A 135 4.00 7.80 17.18
C MET A 135 4.47 6.61 18.01
N ILE A 136 3.55 5.70 18.32
CA ILE A 136 3.89 4.44 18.99
C ILE A 136 4.35 3.42 17.94
N GLY A 137 5.65 3.15 17.91
CA GLY A 137 6.29 2.20 17.01
C GLY A 137 7.10 2.86 15.90
N THR A 138 8.36 2.46 15.75
CA THR A 138 9.35 3.09 14.84
C THR A 138 9.66 2.23 13.61
N GLY A 139 8.72 1.37 13.21
CA GLY A 139 8.85 0.50 12.04
C GLY A 139 8.68 1.23 10.70
N ALA A 140 8.64 0.47 9.60
CA ALA A 140 8.64 0.98 8.23
C ALA A 140 7.52 2.00 7.88
N LEU A 141 6.41 2.00 8.63
CA LEU A 141 5.30 2.94 8.42
C LEU A 141 5.50 4.30 9.10
N SER A 142 6.31 4.38 10.17
CA SER A 142 6.38 5.53 11.09
C SER A 142 6.61 6.87 10.37
N ILE A 143 7.67 6.95 9.56
CA ILE A 143 8.03 8.16 8.81
C ILE A 143 6.90 8.58 7.86
N ASN A 144 6.27 7.63 7.18
CA ASN A 144 5.20 7.94 6.22
C ASN A 144 3.91 8.35 6.94
N LEU A 145 3.58 7.76 8.09
CA LEU A 145 2.48 8.20 8.93
C LEU A 145 2.68 9.65 9.39
N ILE A 146 3.86 9.98 9.92
CA ILE A 146 4.18 11.36 10.33
C ILE A 146 4.01 12.33 9.16
N LYS A 147 4.63 12.03 8.01
CA LYS A 147 4.54 12.88 6.80
C LYS A 147 3.11 13.03 6.29
N ALA A 148 2.31 11.96 6.29
CA ALA A 148 0.93 11.99 5.81
C ALA A 148 0.03 12.81 6.75
N HIS A 149 0.16 12.64 8.07
CA HIS A 149 -0.62 13.40 9.05
C HIS A 149 -0.24 14.88 9.06
N ALA A 150 1.05 15.20 8.92
CA ALA A 150 1.52 16.58 8.76
C ALA A 150 1.03 17.25 7.46
N ALA A 151 0.60 16.47 6.46
CA ALA A 151 0.00 17.01 5.23
C ALA A 151 -1.46 17.44 5.41
N VAL A 152 -2.13 17.03 6.49
CA VAL A 152 -3.55 17.33 6.76
C VAL A 152 -3.79 18.07 8.07
N ARG A 153 -2.76 18.20 8.91
CA ARG A 153 -2.80 18.89 10.21
C ARG A 153 -1.52 19.70 10.43
N PRO A 154 -1.58 20.80 11.20
CA PRO A 154 -0.42 21.65 11.49
C PRO A 154 0.51 20.99 12.52
N ILE A 155 1.01 19.79 12.24
CA ILE A 155 1.88 19.04 13.15
C ILE A 155 3.23 19.76 13.30
N GLU A 156 3.53 20.19 14.51
CA GLU A 156 4.77 20.87 14.90
C GLU A 156 5.66 19.97 15.78
N THR A 157 5.05 19.10 16.58
CA THR A 157 5.76 18.21 17.51
C THR A 157 5.38 16.76 17.29
N VAL A 158 6.37 15.86 17.25
CA VAL A 158 6.19 14.41 17.19
C VAL A 158 6.87 13.78 18.40
N TYR A 159 6.11 12.98 19.15
CA TYR A 159 6.57 12.20 20.30
C TYR A 159 6.72 10.72 19.95
#